data_AF-A0A519TBZ0-F1
#
_entry.id   AF-A0A519TBZ0-F1
#
_cell.length_a   1.000
_cell.length_b   1.000
_cell.length_c   1.000
_cell.angle_alpha   90.00
_cell.angle_beta   90.00
_cell.angle_gamma   90.00
#
_symmetry.space_group_name_H-M   'P 1'
#
loop_
_entity.id
_entity.type
_entity.pdbx_description
1 polymer ?
#
loop_
_entity_poly.entity_id
_entity_poly.type
_entity_poly.pdbx_seq_one_letter_code
_entity_poly.pdbx_strand_id
1 'polypeptide(L)'
;LAVEVEGETLTLHLDEVEIRTQDLPGWLVATDGPLTVALDVTLTEELRQEGLARELVNRLQNLRKDSGLEVQDRISVHLGASAPAELQAAVAAFGDYIREEVQALRLDFVPEVAGGAVLEFDDFSVPAKVDVVTA
;
A
#
# COMPACT_ATOMS: atom_id res chain seq x y z
N LEU A 1 -1.48 -44.62 -5.71
CA LEU A 1 -0.21 -44.07 -5.16
C LEU A 1 0.53 -45.24 -4.53
N ALA A 2 1.86 -45.40 -4.66
CA ALA A 2 2.58 -46.52 -4.05
C ALA A 2 3.54 -46.01 -2.97
N VAL A 3 3.53 -46.63 -1.79
CA VAL A 3 4.34 -46.23 -0.62
C VAL A 3 5.04 -47.46 -0.06
N GLU A 4 6.32 -47.34 0.28
CA GLU A 4 7.04 -48.38 1.02
C GLU A 4 6.88 -48.20 2.52
N VAL A 5 6.46 -49.26 3.20
CA VAL A 5 6.39 -49.33 4.67
C VAL A 5 7.01 -50.67 5.08
N GLU A 6 8.02 -50.63 5.96
CA GLU A 6 8.73 -51.82 6.46
C GLU A 6 9.30 -52.75 5.36
N GLY A 7 9.55 -52.23 4.15
CA GLY A 7 10.10 -53.00 3.02
C GLY A 7 9.06 -53.70 2.15
N GLU A 8 7.77 -53.53 2.42
CA GLU A 8 6.68 -53.92 1.52
C GLU A 8 6.14 -52.72 0.75
N THR A 9 5.85 -52.92 -0.54
CA THR A 9 5.22 -51.90 -1.39
C THR A 9 3.70 -52.02 -1.31
N LEU A 10 3.06 -51.06 -0.64
CA LEU A 10 1.60 -50.97 -0.56
C LEU A 10 1.07 -50.00 -1.62
N THR A 11 0.00 -50.42 -2.30
CA THR A 11 -0.72 -49.59 -3.27
C THR A 11 -1.94 -48.97 -2.59
N LEU A 12 -1.98 -47.65 -2.51
CA LEU A 12 -3.09 -46.88 -1.95
C LEU A 12 -4.11 -46.54 -3.02
N HIS A 13 -5.37 -46.85 -2.73
CA HIS A 13 -6.54 -46.46 -3.52
C HIS A 13 -7.13 -45.12 -3.04
N LEU A 14 -7.92 -44.45 -3.88
CA LEU A 14 -8.46 -43.12 -3.61
C LEU A 14 -9.50 -43.11 -2.48
N ASP A 15 -10.18 -44.23 -2.27
CA ASP A 15 -11.14 -44.48 -1.18
C ASP A 15 -10.48 -44.76 0.17
N GLU A 16 -9.16 -45.01 0.18
CA GLU A 16 -8.37 -45.26 1.39
C GLU A 16 -7.66 -43.99 1.91
N VAL A 17 -7.79 -42.87 1.21
CA VAL A 17 -7.08 -41.62 1.52
C VAL A 17 -8.03 -40.44 1.73
N GLU A 18 -7.78 -39.68 2.79
CA GLU A 18 -8.44 -38.39 3.02
C GLU A 18 -7.54 -37.27 2.49
N ILE A 19 -7.98 -36.56 1.46
CA ILE A 19 -7.25 -35.39 0.95
C ILE A 19 -7.64 -34.18 1.79
N ARG A 20 -6.68 -33.62 2.51
CA ARG A 20 -6.85 -32.36 3.25
C ARG A 20 -6.02 -31.27 2.62
N THR A 21 -6.67 -30.14 2.33
CA THR A 21 -5.97 -28.90 1.98
C THR A 21 -5.41 -28.31 3.27
N GLN A 22 -4.11 -28.08 3.33
CA GLN A 22 -3.45 -27.42 4.45
C GLN A 22 -3.02 -26.02 3.99
N ASP A 23 -3.23 -25.01 4.83
CA ASP A 23 -2.85 -23.64 4.52
C ASP A 23 -1.33 -23.56 4.31
N LEU A 24 -0.90 -22.95 3.20
CA LEU A 24 0.49 -22.57 3.03
C LEU A 24 0.76 -21.34 3.92
N PRO A 25 1.83 -21.31 4.73
CA PRO A 25 2.17 -20.12 5.51
C PRO A 25 2.27 -18.88 4.61
N GLY A 26 1.54 -17.82 4.94
CA GLY A 26 1.47 -16.58 4.15
C GLY A 26 0.36 -16.54 3.10
N TRP A 27 -0.44 -17.60 2.96
CA TRP A 27 -1.58 -17.66 2.04
C TRP A 27 -2.89 -17.78 2.81
N LEU A 28 -3.87 -16.95 2.45
CA LEU A 28 -5.25 -17.15 2.86
C LEU A 28 -5.92 -18.06 1.85
N VAL A 29 -6.34 -19.24 2.29
CA VAL A 29 -7.01 -20.23 1.44
C VAL A 29 -8.51 -20.27 1.78
N ALA A 30 -9.35 -20.14 0.76
CA ALA A 30 -10.79 -20.29 0.87
C ALA A 30 -11.26 -21.39 -0.10
N THR A 31 -12.21 -22.21 0.33
CA THR A 31 -12.78 -23.29 -0.49
C THR A 31 -14.31 -23.20 -0.50
N ASP A 32 -14.90 -23.26 -1.69
CA ASP A 32 -16.35 -23.37 -1.91
C ASP A 32 -16.63 -24.54 -2.86
N GLY A 33 -17.11 -25.66 -2.30
CA GLY A 33 -17.29 -26.91 -3.03
C GLY A 33 -15.99 -27.38 -3.69
N PRO A 34 -15.93 -27.52 -5.03
CA PRO A 34 -14.71 -27.92 -5.75
C PRO A 34 -13.75 -26.76 -6.04
N LEU A 35 -14.10 -25.51 -5.72
CA LEU A 35 -13.27 -24.34 -6.00
C LEU A 35 -12.40 -23.99 -4.79
N THR A 36 -11.09 -23.88 -4.99
CA THR A 36 -10.15 -23.40 -3.98
C THR A 36 -9.44 -22.15 -4.50
N VAL A 37 -9.48 -21.07 -3.73
CA VAL A 37 -8.75 -19.83 -3.98
C VAL A 37 -7.69 -19.68 -2.91
N ALA A 38 -6.45 -19.43 -3.31
CA ALA A 38 -5.36 -19.08 -2.41
C ALA A 38 -4.89 -17.66 -2.74
N LEU A 39 -4.89 -16.77 -1.75
CA LEU A 39 -4.40 -15.41 -1.87
C LEU A 39 -3.10 -15.26 -1.08
N ASP A 40 -2.02 -14.89 -1.75
CA ASP A 40 -0.78 -14.46 -1.09
C ASP A 40 -1.03 -13.11 -0.40
N VAL A 41 -0.91 -13.08 0.92
CA VAL A 41 -1.10 -11.88 1.73
C VAL A 41 0.23 -11.29 2.20
N THR A 42 1.33 -11.76 1.64
CA THR A 42 2.67 -11.23 1.93
C THR A 42 2.77 -9.81 1.38
N LEU A 43 2.84 -8.83 2.28
CA LEU A 43 3.11 -7.45 1.91
C LEU A 43 4.59 -7.28 1.59
N THR A 44 4.91 -7.04 0.33
CA THR A 44 6.26 -6.61 -0.07
C THR A 44 6.47 -5.15 0.29
N GLU A 45 7.73 -4.73 0.34
CA GLU A 45 8.09 -3.34 0.62
C GLU A 45 7.52 -2.39 -0.45
N GLU A 46 7.52 -2.81 -1.72
CA GLU A 46 6.92 -2.05 -2.82
C GLU A 46 5.42 -1.85 -2.62
N LEU A 47 4.69 -2.88 -2.18
CA LEU A 47 3.25 -2.79 -1.90
C LEU A 47 2.96 -1.87 -0.71
N ARG A 48 3.81 -1.88 0.33
CA ARG A 48 3.69 -0.95 1.46
C ARG A 48 3.89 0.50 1.01
N GLN A 49 4.92 0.74 0.21
CA GLN A 49 5.22 2.07 -0.33
C GLN A 49 4.11 2.58 -1.27
N GLU A 50 3.57 1.71 -2.13
CA GLU A 50 2.43 2.05 -2.99
C GLU A 50 1.19 2.40 -2.14
N GLY A 51 0.91 1.62 -1.09
CA GLY A 51 -0.17 1.89 -0.15
C GLY A 51 -0.06 3.26 0.50
N LEU A 52 1.12 3.59 1.04
CA LEU A 52 1.40 4.91 1.63
C LEU A 52 1.28 6.04 0.60
N ALA A 53 1.74 5.82 -0.64
CA ALA A 53 1.60 6.80 -1.71
C ALA A 53 0.13 7.08 -2.04
N ARG A 54 -0.70 6.04 -2.14
CA ARG A 54 -2.15 6.16 -2.38
C ARG A 54 -2.86 6.87 -1.23
N GLU A 55 -2.47 6.56 0.00
CA GLU A 55 -3.02 7.25 1.16
C GLU A 55 -2.64 8.74 1.13
N LEU A 56 -1.37 9.07 0.90
CA LEU A 56 -0.90 10.45 0.80
C LEU A 56 -1.66 11.22 -0.29
N VAL A 57 -1.89 10.62 -1.47
CA VAL A 57 -2.72 11.22 -2.53
C VAL A 57 -4.10 11.58 -1.99
N ASN A 58 -4.78 10.64 -1.31
CA ASN A 58 -6.11 10.90 -0.74
C ASN A 58 -6.07 12.05 0.29
N ARG A 59 -5.07 12.09 1.17
CA ARG A 59 -4.92 13.17 2.17
C ARG A 59 -4.68 14.53 1.51
N LEU A 60 -3.80 14.59 0.52
CA LEU A 60 -3.52 15.82 -0.23
C LEU A 60 -4.73 16.32 -1.02
N GLN A 61 -5.50 15.41 -1.63
CA GLN A 61 -6.74 15.78 -2.33
C GLN A 61 -7.78 16.37 -1.40
N ASN A 62 -7.91 15.85 -0.18
CA ASN A 62 -8.80 16.42 0.82
C ASN A 62 -8.28 17.78 1.29
N LEU A 63 -6.97 17.90 1.56
CA LEU A 63 -6.34 19.18 1.92
C LEU A 63 -6.57 20.26 0.84
N ARG A 64 -6.52 19.91 -0.44
CA ARG A 64 -6.85 20.83 -1.55
C ARG A 64 -8.28 21.35 -1.45
N LYS A 65 -9.25 20.45 -1.24
CA LYS A 65 -10.67 20.82 -1.10
C LYS A 65 -10.89 21.72 0.12
N ASP A 66 -10.29 21.37 1.25
CA ASP A 66 -10.40 22.12 2.50
C ASP A 66 -9.75 23.50 2.38
N SER A 67 -8.72 23.63 1.56
CA SER A 67 -8.06 24.90 1.23
C SER A 67 -8.80 25.72 0.16
N GLY A 68 -9.94 25.23 -0.35
CA GLY A 68 -10.75 25.92 -1.36
C GLY A 68 -10.11 25.96 -2.75
N LEU A 69 -9.19 25.04 -3.05
CA LEU A 69 -8.52 24.99 -4.35
C LEU A 69 -9.36 24.25 -5.38
N GLU A 70 -9.32 24.72 -6.62
CA GLU A 70 -10.02 24.09 -7.72
C GLU A 70 -9.27 22.85 -8.22
N VAL A 71 -9.97 21.90 -8.84
CA VAL A 71 -9.36 20.66 -9.35
C VAL A 71 -8.34 20.93 -10.44
N GLN A 72 -8.51 21.98 -11.25
CA GLN A 72 -7.58 22.36 -12.31
C GLN A 72 -6.34 23.13 -11.83
N ASP A 73 -6.28 23.52 -10.55
CA ASP A 73 -5.17 24.31 -10.05
C ASP A 73 -3.90 23.46 -9.96
N ARG A 74 -2.81 24.02 -10.48
CA ARG A 74 -1.47 23.44 -10.31
C ARG A 74 -0.93 23.86 -8.96
N ILE A 75 -0.43 22.91 -8.18
CA ILE A 75 -0.01 23.16 -6.80
C ILE A 75 1.47 22.83 -6.57
N SER A 76 2.04 23.40 -5.51
CA SER A 76 3.26 22.91 -4.88
C SER A 76 2.89 22.29 -3.54
N VAL A 77 3.42 21.09 -3.27
CA VAL A 77 3.20 20.36 -2.03
C VAL A 77 4.46 20.42 -1.18
N HIS A 78 4.29 20.86 0.05
CA HIS A 78 5.33 20.93 1.06
C HIS A 78 4.99 19.96 2.19
N LEU A 79 5.82 18.95 2.40
CA LEU A 79 5.71 17.99 3.50
C LEU A 79 6.76 18.29 4.56
N GLY A 80 6.43 18.14 5.84
CA GLY A 80 7.40 18.31 6.92
C GLY A 80 8.49 17.26 6.86
N ALA A 81 9.76 17.68 6.99
CA ALA A 81 10.92 16.79 7.07
C ALA A 81 10.91 15.88 8.33
N SER A 82 9.99 16.14 9.27
CA SER A 82 9.66 15.24 10.38
C SER A 82 8.91 13.98 9.97
N ALA A 83 8.52 13.86 8.69
CA ALA A 83 7.87 12.66 8.16
C ALA A 83 8.72 11.39 8.41
N PRO A 84 8.10 10.26 8.75
CA PRO A 84 8.81 8.99 8.92
C PRO A 84 9.58 8.56 7.66
N ALA A 85 10.64 7.78 7.85
CA ALA A 85 11.48 7.29 6.76
C ALA A 85 10.70 6.49 5.71
N GLU A 86 9.69 5.73 6.13
CA GLU A 86 8.80 4.98 5.24
C GLU A 86 7.99 5.89 4.30
N LEU A 87 7.48 7.03 4.79
CA LEU A 87 6.79 8.00 3.93
C LEU A 87 7.77 8.67 2.99
N GLN A 88 8.97 9.01 3.46
CA GLN A 88 10.01 9.58 2.60
C GLN A 88 10.41 8.61 1.48
N ALA A 89 10.55 7.32 1.79
CA ALA A 89 10.83 6.26 0.82
C ALA A 89 9.67 6.10 -0.18
N ALA A 90 8.42 6.08 0.29
CA ALA A 90 7.24 6.03 -0.57
C ALA A 90 7.15 7.22 -1.52
N VAL A 91 7.41 8.45 -1.02
CA VAL A 91 7.45 9.67 -1.85
C VAL A 91 8.60 9.61 -2.86
N ALA A 92 9.74 9.04 -2.50
CA ALA A 92 10.85 8.87 -3.42
C ALA A 92 10.54 7.85 -4.52
N ALA A 93 9.88 6.72 -4.18
CA ALA A 93 9.56 5.66 -5.13
C ALA A 93 8.35 5.98 -6.04
N PHE A 94 7.33 6.65 -5.49
CA PHE A 94 6.06 6.92 -6.16
C PHE A 94 5.79 8.42 -6.38
N GLY A 95 6.81 9.26 -6.28
CA GLY A 95 6.67 10.72 -6.37
C GLY A 95 6.01 11.20 -7.66
N ASP A 96 6.28 10.53 -8.79
CA ASP A 96 5.68 10.87 -10.09
C ASP A 96 4.18 10.61 -10.09
N TYR A 97 3.77 9.44 -9.61
CA TYR A 97 2.37 9.07 -9.42
C TYR A 97 1.65 10.06 -8.49
N ILE A 98 2.25 10.39 -7.34
CA ILE A 98 1.65 11.34 -6.39
C ILE A 98 1.46 12.71 -7.06
N ARG A 99 2.48 13.22 -7.76
CA ARG A 99 2.40 14.52 -8.44
C ARG A 99 1.36 14.54 -9.55
N GLU A 100 1.25 13.47 -10.32
CA GLU A 100 0.25 13.34 -11.38
C GLU A 100 -1.17 13.36 -10.81
N GLU A 101 -1.45 12.49 -9.84
CA GLU A 101 -2.77 12.36 -9.22
C GLU A 101 -3.23 13.66 -8.54
N VAL A 102 -2.31 14.37 -7.87
CA VAL A 102 -2.63 15.62 -7.15
C VAL A 102 -2.35 16.89 -7.94
N GLN A 103 -2.04 16.78 -9.23
CA GLN A 103 -1.67 17.89 -10.13
C GLN A 103 -0.58 18.83 -9.54
N ALA A 104 0.38 18.27 -8.82
CA ALA A 104 1.47 19.02 -8.23
C ALA A 104 2.64 19.19 -9.20
N LEU A 105 3.16 20.40 -9.29
CA LEU A 105 4.40 20.71 -10.01
C LEU A 105 5.63 20.40 -9.14
N ARG A 106 5.47 20.43 -7.82
CA ARG A 106 6.53 20.14 -6.85
C ARG A 106 5.98 19.35 -5.66
N LEU A 107 6.82 18.49 -5.14
CA LEU A 107 6.59 17.67 -3.95
C LEU A 107 7.91 17.61 -3.19
N ASP A 108 8.03 18.43 -2.15
CA ASP A 108 9.29 18.62 -1.44
C ASP A 108 9.11 18.42 0.06
N PHE A 109 10.13 17.83 0.71
CA PHE A 109 10.24 17.86 2.16
C PHE A 109 10.91 19.16 2.60
N VAL A 110 10.30 19.87 3.54
CA VAL A 110 10.80 21.14 4.09
C VAL A 110 11.04 21.02 5.60
N PRO A 111 12.07 21.71 6.16
CA PRO A 111 12.38 21.60 7.59
C PRO A 111 11.22 21.99 8.51
N GLU A 112 10.42 22.97 8.10
CA GLU A 112 9.27 23.46 8.84
C GLU A 112 8.15 23.83 7.85
N VAL A 113 6.91 23.47 8.20
CA VAL A 113 5.72 23.80 7.40
C VAL A 113 4.92 24.87 8.16
N ALA A 114 5.02 26.12 7.70
CA ALA A 114 4.29 27.24 8.29
C ALA A 114 2.93 27.45 7.59
N GLY A 115 1.85 27.50 8.38
CA GLY A 115 0.50 27.78 7.85
C GLY A 115 -0.11 26.66 7.01
N GLY A 116 0.32 25.42 7.25
CA GLY A 116 -0.27 24.22 6.65
C GLY A 116 -1.31 23.55 7.56
N ALA A 117 -1.69 22.33 7.19
CA ALA A 117 -2.50 21.42 7.98
C ALA A 117 -1.67 20.21 8.42
N VAL A 118 -2.20 19.40 9.34
CA VAL A 118 -1.60 18.11 9.69
C VAL A 118 -2.35 17.01 8.93
N LEU A 119 -1.61 16.19 8.19
CA LEU A 119 -2.12 14.98 7.57
C LEU A 119 -2.02 13.83 8.58
N GLU A 120 -3.15 13.23 8.91
CA GLU A 120 -3.23 12.08 9.81
C GLU A 120 -3.17 10.77 9.02
N PHE A 121 -2.23 9.91 9.39
CA PHE A 121 -2.12 8.51 8.97
C PHE A 121 -2.42 7.62 10.19
N ASP A 122 -2.56 6.31 9.97
CA ASP A 122 -2.91 5.39 11.06
C ASP A 122 -1.89 5.39 12.22
N ASP A 123 -0.60 5.47 11.89
CA ASP A 123 0.49 5.35 12.87
C ASP A 123 1.24 6.66 13.15
N PHE A 124 1.05 7.70 12.34
CA PHE A 124 1.80 8.95 12.44
C PHE A 124 1.06 10.13 11.80
N SER A 125 1.56 11.34 12.05
CA SER A 125 1.02 12.56 11.45
C SER A 125 2.14 13.39 10.82
N VAL A 126 1.85 14.04 9.70
CA VAL A 126 2.83 14.85 8.96
C VAL A 126 2.24 16.23 8.65
N PRO A 127 2.89 17.32 9.08
CA PRO A 127 2.46 18.64 8.68
C PRO A 127 2.69 18.82 7.18
N ALA A 128 1.71 19.37 6.48
CA ALA A 128 1.74 19.57 5.04
C ALA A 128 1.07 20.88 4.63
N LYS A 129 1.52 21.45 3.53
CA LYS A 129 0.94 22.65 2.94
C LYS A 129 0.83 22.49 1.43
N VAL A 130 -0.25 23.00 0.87
CA VAL A 130 -0.45 23.12 -0.58
C VAL A 130 -0.57 24.60 -0.94
N ASP A 131 0.18 25.01 -1.95
CA ASP A 131 0.16 26.38 -2.47
C ASP A 131 -0.14 26.36 -3.97
N VAL A 132 -1.04 27.21 -4.45
CA VAL A 132 -1.32 27.33 -5.89
C VAL A 132 -0.12 27.98 -6.57
N VAL A 133 0.37 27.34 -7.62
CA VAL A 133 1.38 27.93 -8.49
C VAL A 133 0.65 28.85 -9.47
N THR A 134 0.68 30.15 -9.19
CA THR A 134 0.19 31.15 -10.14
C THR A 134 1.24 31.33 -11.23
N ALA A 135 0.84 31.12 -12.48
CA ALA A 135 1.66 31.44 -13.66
C ALA A 135 1.75 32.95 -13.88
#